data_AF-A0A523XQ45-F1
#
_entry.id   AF-A0A523XQ45-F1
#
_cell.length_a   1.000
_cell.length_b   1.000
_cell.length_c   1.000
_cell.angle_alpha   90.00
_cell.angle_beta   90.00
_cell.angle_gamma   90.00
#
_symmetry.space_group_name_H-M   'P 1'
#
loop_
_entity.id
_entity.type
_entity.pdbx_description
1 polymer ?
#
loop_
_entity_poly.entity_id
_entity_poly.type
_entity_poly.pdbx_seq_one_letter_code
_entity_poly.pdbx_strand_id
1 'polypeptide(L)'
;MTTDDELEKIKQRKAKELMQIAEQRKQRMEELKEAKESPTSIEEKDKLALMQYFLAPDAYDYWINLYENLSKKPTAETIFKNVLYMIKIGFLEGKQISRLGVKKLEREIEGIPSSITIKRKGEKEKRTTY
;
A
#
# COMPACT_ATOMS: atom_id res chain seq x y z
N MET A 1 -42.39 12.27 -48.71
CA MET A 1 -42.25 12.24 -47.23
C MET A 1 -40.84 11.79 -46.94
N THR A 2 -40.11 12.66 -46.26
CA THR A 2 -38.72 13.03 -46.55
C THR A 2 -37.72 12.26 -45.71
N THR A 3 -36.68 11.75 -46.37
CA THR A 3 -35.47 11.11 -45.81
C THR A 3 -34.78 11.91 -44.69
N ASP A 4 -35.06 13.22 -44.59
CA ASP A 4 -34.56 14.09 -43.52
C ASP A 4 -35.14 13.75 -42.14
N ASP A 5 -36.41 13.32 -42.04
CA ASP A 5 -37.05 12.97 -40.76
C ASP A 5 -36.46 11.69 -40.14
N GLU A 6 -36.01 10.76 -40.99
CA GLU A 6 -35.35 9.53 -40.53
C GLU A 6 -33.92 9.83 -40.04
N LEU A 7 -33.25 10.78 -40.69
CA LEU A 7 -31.89 11.19 -40.36
C LEU A 7 -31.85 11.99 -39.04
N GLU A 8 -32.85 12.81 -38.77
CA GLU A 8 -33.03 13.47 -37.47
C GLU A 8 -33.32 12.48 -36.34
N LYS A 9 -34.16 11.48 -36.58
CA LYS A 9 -34.43 10.41 -35.59
C LYS A 9 -33.17 9.61 -35.26
N ILE A 10 -32.32 9.33 -36.25
CA ILE A 10 -31.04 8.64 -36.04
C ILE A 10 -30.07 9.51 -35.22
N LYS A 11 -29.99 10.81 -35.51
CA LYS A 11 -29.16 11.76 -34.74
C LYS A 11 -29.60 11.86 -33.28
N GLN A 12 -30.90 11.94 -33.02
CA GLN A 12 -31.45 11.99 -31.66
C GLN A 12 -31.19 10.69 -30.89
N ARG A 13 -31.25 9.53 -31.54
CA ARG A 13 -30.92 8.23 -30.93
C ARG A 13 -29.44 8.15 -30.55
N LYS A 14 -28.55 8.51 -31.47
CA LYS A 14 -27.09 8.54 -31.23
C LYS A 14 -26.70 9.53 -30.14
N ALA A 15 -27.35 10.69 -30.08
CA ALA A 15 -27.10 11.67 -29.02
C ALA A 15 -27.49 11.13 -27.63
N LYS A 16 -28.61 10.41 -27.51
CA LYS A 16 -29.02 9.76 -26.26
C LYS A 16 -28.08 8.64 -25.84
N GLU A 17 -27.61 7.81 -26.78
CA GLU A 17 -26.60 6.78 -26.50
C GLU A 17 -25.28 7.39 -26.00
N LEU A 18 -24.80 8.45 -26.65
CA LEU A 18 -23.57 9.13 -26.23
C LEU A 18 -23.70 9.76 -24.84
N MET A 19 -24.87 10.32 -24.51
CA MET A 19 -25.15 10.87 -23.19
C MET A 19 -25.16 9.77 -22.12
N GLN A 20 -25.79 8.62 -22.38
CA GLN A 20 -25.79 7.48 -21.45
C GLN A 20 -24.38 6.90 -21.23
N ILE A 21 -23.56 6.82 -22.28
CA ILE A 21 -22.16 6.37 -22.17
C ILE A 21 -21.33 7.36 -21.35
N ALA A 22 -21.55 8.67 -21.53
CA ALA A 22 -20.86 9.70 -20.76
C ALA A 22 -21.26 9.67 -19.28
N GLU A 23 -22.53 9.44 -18.99
CA GLU A 23 -23.07 9.33 -17.63
C GLU A 23 -22.53 8.08 -16.91
N GLN A 24 -22.52 6.92 -17.58
CA GLN A 24 -21.89 5.71 -17.05
C GLN A 24 -20.38 5.86 -16.83
N ARG A 25 -19.67 6.60 -17.69
CA ARG A 25 -18.25 6.91 -17.49
C ARG A 25 -18.03 7.85 -16.32
N LYS A 26 -18.90 8.85 -16.15
CA LYS A 26 -18.84 9.78 -15.02
C LYS A 26 -19.08 9.05 -13.71
N GLN A 27 -20.12 8.21 -13.63
CA GLN A 27 -20.44 7.38 -12.47
C GLN A 27 -19.28 6.42 -12.14
N ARG A 28 -18.70 5.72 -13.11
CA ARG A 28 -17.51 4.87 -12.86
C ARG A 28 -16.30 5.67 -12.39
N MET A 29 -16.09 6.88 -12.91
CA MET A 29 -14.99 7.74 -12.45
C MET A 29 -15.25 8.32 -11.06
N GLU A 30 -16.51 8.58 -10.70
CA GLU A 30 -16.94 9.01 -9.36
C GLU A 30 -16.77 7.85 -8.37
N GLU A 31 -17.21 6.64 -8.71
CA GLU A 31 -16.97 5.43 -7.90
C GLU A 31 -15.47 5.12 -7.73
N LEU A 32 -14.66 5.32 -8.78
CA LEU A 32 -13.20 5.16 -8.69
C LEU A 32 -12.51 6.28 -7.88
N LYS A 33 -13.11 7.47 -7.82
CA LYS A 33 -12.64 8.58 -6.97
C LYS A 33 -13.07 8.36 -5.53
N GLU A 34 -14.31 7.99 -5.27
CA GLU A 34 -14.83 7.66 -3.93
C GLU A 34 -14.13 6.41 -3.35
N ALA A 35 -13.73 5.44 -4.18
CA ALA A 35 -12.92 4.30 -3.74
C ALA A 35 -11.44 4.65 -3.48
N LYS A 36 -10.94 5.78 -4.03
CA LYS A 36 -9.60 6.33 -3.70
C LYS A 36 -9.64 7.37 -2.58
N GLU A 37 -10.80 7.97 -2.33
CA GLU A 37 -11.06 8.99 -1.31
C GLU A 37 -11.85 8.44 -0.11
N SER A 38 -11.98 7.11 0.02
CA SER A 38 -12.49 6.51 1.25
C SER A 38 -11.58 6.95 2.39
N PRO A 39 -12.14 7.56 3.45
CA PRO A 39 -11.41 8.39 4.38
C PRO A 39 -10.45 7.50 5.16
N THR A 40 -9.16 7.59 4.86
CA THR A 40 -8.17 7.31 5.88
C THR A 40 -8.55 8.21 7.05
N SER A 41 -8.98 7.60 8.17
CA SER A 41 -9.35 8.36 9.36
C SER A 41 -8.19 9.30 9.71
N ILE A 42 -8.44 10.39 10.44
CA ILE A 42 -7.35 11.30 10.87
C ILE A 42 -6.18 10.49 11.47
N GLU A 43 -6.51 9.43 12.22
CA GLU A 43 -5.55 8.50 12.81
C GLU A 43 -4.73 7.72 11.78
N GLU A 44 -5.33 7.28 10.67
CA GLU A 44 -4.59 6.57 9.62
C GLU A 44 -3.66 7.53 8.86
N LYS A 45 -4.07 8.78 8.63
CA LYS A 45 -3.18 9.79 8.02
C LYS A 45 -1.99 10.09 8.92
N ASP A 46 -2.23 10.27 10.21
CA ASP A 46 -1.19 10.52 11.21
C ASP A 46 -0.22 9.33 11.32
N LYS A 47 -0.75 8.10 11.27
CA LYS A 47 0.05 6.87 11.23
C LYS A 47 0.96 6.83 10.02
N LEU A 48 0.44 7.12 8.83
CA LEU A 48 1.23 7.13 7.60
C LEU A 48 2.32 8.21 7.64
N ALA A 49 1.99 9.40 8.11
CA ALA A 49 2.95 10.50 8.26
C ALA A 49 4.07 10.18 9.26
N LEU A 50 3.73 9.60 10.42
CA LEU A 50 4.72 9.15 11.42
C LEU A 50 5.67 8.10 10.84
N MET A 51 5.13 7.11 10.15
CA MET A 51 5.94 6.06 9.54
C MET A 51 6.83 6.61 8.43
N GLN A 52 6.35 7.56 7.64
CA GLN A 52 7.15 8.21 6.60
C GLN A 52 8.33 9.01 7.19
N TYR A 53 8.18 9.58 8.38
CA TYR A 53 9.25 10.33 9.05
C TYR A 53 10.33 9.42 9.65
N PHE A 54 9.93 8.35 10.36
CA PHE A 54 10.85 7.49 11.12
C PHE A 54 11.41 6.31 10.34
N LEU A 55 10.82 5.96 9.19
CA LEU A 55 11.37 4.97 8.28
C LEU A 55 12.21 5.65 7.19
N ALA A 56 13.30 5.00 6.79
CA ALA A 56 13.96 5.37 5.54
C ALA A 56 13.00 5.14 4.35
N PRO A 57 13.15 5.85 3.21
CA PRO A 57 12.22 5.73 2.09
C PRO A 57 12.00 4.29 1.61
N ASP A 58 13.07 3.52 1.47
CA ASP A 58 13.02 2.11 1.06
C ASP A 58 12.39 1.18 2.11
N ALA A 59 12.44 1.60 3.38
CA ALA A 59 11.85 0.90 4.51
C ALA A 59 10.34 1.20 4.60
N TYR A 60 9.95 2.45 4.33
CA TYR A 60 8.56 2.88 4.24
C TYR A 60 7.84 2.13 3.11
N ASP A 61 8.44 2.08 1.91
CA ASP A 61 7.92 1.32 0.77
C ASP A 61 7.73 -0.17 1.14
N TYR A 62 8.66 -0.74 1.90
CA TYR A 62 8.51 -2.12 2.35
C TYR A 62 7.35 -2.29 3.34
N TRP A 63 7.24 -1.40 4.32
CA TRP A 63 6.20 -1.46 5.33
C TRP A 63 4.80 -1.20 4.75
N ILE A 64 4.64 -0.24 3.83
CA ILE A 64 3.34 0.05 3.20
C ILE A 64 2.84 -1.14 2.40
N ASN A 65 3.74 -1.83 1.67
CA ASN A 65 3.41 -3.08 0.98
C ASN A 65 2.91 -4.18 1.93
N LEU A 66 3.47 -4.25 3.16
CA LEU A 66 2.96 -5.17 4.19
C LEU A 66 1.61 -4.72 4.75
N TYR A 67 1.42 -3.40 4.90
CA TYR A 67 0.21 -2.81 5.46
C TYR A 67 -1.01 -2.91 4.52
N GLU A 68 -0.79 -2.74 3.22
CA GLU A 68 -1.81 -2.90 2.18
C GLU A 68 -2.17 -4.37 1.95
N ASN A 69 -1.25 -5.30 2.24
CA ASN A 69 -1.53 -6.73 2.15
C ASN A 69 -2.37 -7.21 3.34
N LEU A 70 -3.62 -7.59 3.08
CA LEU A 70 -4.57 -8.08 4.10
C LEU A 70 -4.01 -9.18 5.01
N SER A 71 -3.22 -10.11 4.47
CA SER A 71 -2.65 -11.23 5.25
C SER A 71 -1.52 -10.80 6.18
N LYS A 72 -0.80 -9.73 5.84
CA LYS A 72 0.36 -9.20 6.57
C LYS A 72 0.04 -7.91 7.34
N LYS A 73 -1.16 -7.36 7.17
CA LYS A 73 -1.63 -6.16 7.87
C LYS A 73 -1.48 -6.25 9.39
N PRO A 74 -1.78 -7.38 10.08
CA PRO A 74 -1.54 -7.50 11.52
C PRO A 74 -0.06 -7.38 11.91
N THR A 75 0.84 -7.94 11.08
CA THR A 75 2.29 -7.80 11.25
C THR A 75 2.71 -6.34 11.07
N ALA A 76 2.24 -5.68 10.02
CA ALA A 76 2.53 -4.25 9.78
C ALA A 76 2.02 -3.34 10.90
N GLU A 77 0.85 -3.61 11.47
CA GLU A 77 0.32 -2.91 12.64
C GLU A 77 1.17 -3.13 13.90
N THR A 78 1.65 -4.35 14.10
CA THR A 78 2.57 -4.67 15.21
C THR A 78 3.91 -3.96 15.03
N ILE A 79 4.44 -3.91 13.81
CA ILE A 79 5.63 -3.12 13.48
C ILE A 79 5.40 -1.65 13.83
N PHE A 80 4.26 -1.06 13.44
CA PHE A 80 3.93 0.33 13.81
C PHE A 80 3.94 0.56 15.32
N LYS A 81 3.33 -0.35 16.11
CA LYS A 81 3.35 -0.28 17.58
C LYS A 81 4.78 -0.34 18.14
N ASN A 82 5.63 -1.20 17.59
CA ASN A 82 7.04 -1.29 17.98
C ASN A 82 7.81 0.00 17.65
N VAL A 83 7.58 0.58 16.47
CA VAL A 83 8.17 1.88 16.11
C VAL A 83 7.71 2.96 17.07
N LEU A 84 6.41 3.04 17.38
CA LEU A 84 5.88 3.97 18.39
C LEU A 84 6.55 3.79 19.76
N TYR A 85 6.77 2.55 20.19
CA TYR A 85 7.48 2.28 21.43
C TYR A 85 8.94 2.79 21.37
N MET A 86 9.65 2.54 20.27
CA MET A 86 11.02 3.03 20.05
C MET A 86 11.10 4.57 20.06
N ILE A 87 10.09 5.25 19.52
CA ILE A 87 9.97 6.72 19.60
C ILE A 87 9.80 7.15 21.05
N LYS A 88 8.88 6.53 21.80
CA LYS A 88 8.60 6.88 23.20
C LYS A 88 9.81 6.75 24.13
N ILE A 89 10.69 5.79 23.88
CA ILE A 89 11.92 5.59 24.66
C ILE A 89 13.12 6.42 24.15
N GLY A 90 12.93 7.28 23.14
CA GLY A 90 13.99 8.13 22.57
C GLY A 90 15.00 7.38 21.70
N PHE A 91 14.77 6.11 21.35
CA PHE A 91 15.75 5.30 20.61
C PHE A 91 15.97 5.80 19.17
N LEU A 92 14.94 6.43 18.58
CA LEU A 92 14.96 6.93 17.20
C LEU A 92 15.30 8.42 17.07
N GLU A 93 15.79 9.06 18.13
CA GLU A 93 16.22 10.46 18.05
C GLU A 93 17.30 10.65 16.97
N GLY A 94 16.95 11.38 15.91
CA GLY A 94 17.83 11.64 14.76
C GLY A 94 18.14 10.42 13.87
N LYS A 95 17.42 9.29 14.05
CA LYS A 95 17.66 8.05 13.30
C LYS A 95 16.42 7.60 12.56
N GLN A 96 16.63 7.07 11.35
CA GLN A 96 15.61 6.38 10.59
C GLN A 96 15.85 4.87 10.61
N ILE A 97 14.77 4.10 10.64
CA ILE A 97 14.82 2.64 10.55
C ILE A 97 15.02 2.26 9.09
N SER A 98 16.09 1.53 8.80
CA SER A 98 16.37 1.00 7.47
C SER A 98 15.45 -0.16 7.11
N ARG A 99 15.37 -0.50 5.82
CA ARG A 99 14.58 -1.64 5.33
C ARG A 99 14.98 -2.96 5.99
N LEU A 100 16.28 -3.14 6.27
CA LEU A 100 16.77 -4.32 7.00
C LEU A 100 16.20 -4.37 8.43
N GLY A 101 16.06 -3.21 9.09
CA GLY A 101 15.44 -3.11 10.41
C GLY A 101 13.98 -3.55 10.39
N VAL A 102 13.20 -3.06 9.42
CA VAL A 102 11.79 -3.46 9.26
C VAL A 102 11.65 -4.96 8.97
N LYS A 103 12.51 -5.53 8.13
CA LYS A 103 12.54 -6.99 7.86
C LYS A 103 12.88 -7.83 9.09
N LYS A 104 13.76 -7.33 9.97
CA LYS A 104 14.07 -8.01 11.23
C LYS A 104 12.85 -8.04 12.14
N LEU A 105 12.16 -6.89 12.28
CA LEU A 105 10.93 -6.79 13.06
C LEU A 105 9.84 -7.73 12.52
N GLU A 106 9.64 -7.75 11.20
CA GLU A 106 8.70 -8.67 10.54
C GLU A 106 8.99 -10.14 10.89
N ARG A 107 10.25 -10.58 10.72
CA ARG A 107 10.65 -11.96 11.01
C ARG A 107 10.47 -12.33 12.49
N GLU A 108 10.82 -11.41 13.39
CA GLU A 108 10.68 -11.62 14.83
C GLU A 108 9.21 -11.78 15.21
N ILE A 109 8.32 -10.96 14.66
CA ILE A 109 6.86 -11.05 14.86
C ILE A 109 6.31 -12.36 14.29
N GLU A 110 6.81 -12.80 13.13
CA GLU A 110 6.38 -14.05 12.48
C GLU A 110 7.03 -15.31 13.07
N GLY A 111 7.92 -15.16 14.06
CA GLY A 111 8.65 -16.27 14.66
C GLY A 111 9.62 -16.96 13.71
N ILE A 112 10.05 -16.29 12.64
CA ILE A 112 11.00 -16.82 11.66
C ILE A 112 12.42 -16.57 12.19
N PRO A 113 13.20 -17.63 12.49
CA PRO A 113 14.53 -17.46 13.05
C PRO A 113 15.47 -16.78 12.05
N SER A 114 16.45 -16.05 12.60
CA SER A 114 17.47 -15.37 11.82
C SER A 114 18.39 -16.38 11.13
N SER A 115 18.26 -16.58 9.83
CA SER A 115 19.21 -17.42 9.08
C SER A 115 20.46 -16.61 8.71
N ILE A 116 21.61 -16.90 9.34
CA ILE A 116 22.90 -16.34 8.93
C ILE A 116 23.51 -17.30 7.91
N THR A 117 23.50 -16.92 6.64
CA THR A 117 24.25 -17.66 5.60
C THR A 117 25.69 -17.15 5.58
N ILE A 118 26.58 -17.82 6.31
CA ILE A 118 28.02 -17.53 6.23
C ILE A 118 28.54 -18.06 4.90
N LYS A 119 28.74 -17.17 3.92
CA LYS A 119 29.45 -17.52 2.68
C LYS A 119 30.93 -17.65 2.98
N ARG A 120 31.39 -18.85 3.38
CA ARG A 120 32.81 -19.17 3.37
C ARG A 120 33.29 -19.24 1.93
N LYS A 121 34.43 -18.61 1.63
CA LYS A 121 35.06 -18.64 0.31
C LYS A 121 35.47 -20.09 0.00
N GLY A 122 34.63 -20.82 -0.75
CA GLY A 122 34.92 -22.17 -1.27
C GLY A 122 34.05 -23.34 -0.77
N GLU A 123 33.07 -23.16 0.12
CA GLU A 123 32.26 -24.30 0.64
C GLU A 123 30.81 -24.31 0.11
N LYS A 124 30.40 -25.47 -0.43
CA LYS A 124 29.01 -25.76 -0.86
C LYS A 124 28.06 -25.73 0.33
N GLU A 125 26.86 -25.19 0.08
CA GLU A 125 25.80 -24.90 1.03
C GLU A 125 25.55 -26.02 2.05
N LYS A 126 25.81 -25.74 3.33
CA LYS A 126 25.15 -26.45 4.43
C LYS A 126 24.34 -25.43 5.23
N ARG A 127 23.02 -25.56 5.18
CA ARG A 127 22.10 -24.82 6.04
C ARG A 127 22.19 -25.39 7.45
N THR A 128 22.49 -24.57 8.43
CA THR A 128 22.39 -24.93 9.85
C THR A 128 21.28 -24.09 10.47
N THR A 129 20.26 -24.76 10.98
CA THR A 129 19.16 -24.19 11.78
C THR A 129 19.46 -24.44 13.25
N TYR A 130 19.32 -23.42 14.09
CA TYR A 130 19.35 -23.53 15.55
C TYR A 130 17.92 -23.54 16.09
#